data_AF-A0A0G1DEU8-F1
#
_entry.id   AF-A0A0G1DEU8-F1
#
_cell.length_a   1.000
_cell.length_b   1.000
_cell.length_c   1.000
_cell.angle_alpha   90.00
_cell.angle_beta   90.00
_cell.angle_gamma   90.00
#
_symmetry.space_group_name_H-M   'P 1'
#
loop_
_entity.id
_entity.type
_entity.pdbx_description
1 polymer ?
#
loop_
_entity_poly.entity_id
_entity_poly.type
_entity_poly.pdbx_seq_one_letter_code
_entity_poly.pdbx_strand_id
1 'polypeptide(L)' 'MKHKVIRAGLHSLAVIIPSQFIQALGIKKGDTADVTVFRHKGEVRIKFKGNLQLLLPEGK' A
#
# COMPACT_ATOMS: atom_id res chain seq x y z
N MET A 1 11.59 0.62 -7.96
CA MET A 1 11.22 -0.83 -8.03
C MET A 1 10.03 -0.99 -8.97
N LYS A 2 10.00 -2.02 -9.82
CA LYS A 2 8.89 -2.30 -10.73
C LYS A 2 8.17 -3.57 -10.26
N HIS A 3 6.85 -3.49 -10.11
CA HIS A 3 6.01 -4.64 -9.73
C HIS A 3 5.09 -5.01 -10.88
N LYS A 4 4.86 -6.31 -11.04
CA LYS A 4 3.95 -6.83 -12.07
C LYS A 4 2.51 -6.60 -11.64
N VAL A 5 1.69 -6.14 -12.57
CA VAL A 5 0.23 -6.13 -12.43
C VAL A 5 -0.28 -7.54 -12.67
N ILE A 6 -1.01 -8.10 -11.72
CA ILE A 6 -1.57 -9.45 -11.78
C ILE A 6 -3.09 -9.39 -11.89
N ARG A 7 -3.70 -10.44 -12.44
CA ARG A 7 -5.15 -10.56 -12.49
C ARG A 7 -5.70 -10.82 -11.09
N ALA A 8 -6.71 -10.06 -10.69
CA ALA A 8 -7.45 -10.28 -9.46
C ALA A 8 -8.94 -10.37 -9.83
N GLY A 9 -9.51 -11.58 -9.92
CA GLY A 9 -10.90 -11.75 -10.33
C GLY A 9 -11.17 -11.56 -11.84
N LEU A 10 -12.46 -11.52 -12.20
CA LEU A 10 -12.90 -11.55 -13.60
C LEU A 10 -12.53 -10.27 -14.36
N HIS A 11 -12.73 -9.11 -13.73
CA HIS A 11 -12.58 -7.77 -14.32
C HIS A 11 -11.68 -6.82 -13.52
N SER A 12 -10.82 -7.34 -12.65
CA SER A 12 -9.94 -6.52 -11.82
C SER A 12 -8.48 -6.97 -11.88
N LEU A 13 -7.61 -6.03 -11.56
CA LEU A 13 -6.17 -6.18 -11.52
C LEU A 13 -5.68 -5.80 -10.12
N ALA A 14 -4.55 -6.40 -9.72
CA ALA A 14 -3.89 -6.09 -8.45
C ALA A 14 -2.39 -5.85 -8.67
N VAL A 15 -1.81 -5.08 -7.76
CA VAL A 15 -0.37 -4.90 -7.63
C VAL A 15 0.04 -5.42 -6.27
N ILE A 16 1.11 -6.21 -6.24
CA ILE A 16 1.65 -6.73 -4.98
C ILE A 16 2.40 -5.61 -4.27
N ILE A 17 1.97 -5.29 -3.05
CA ILE A 17 2.68 -4.39 -2.16
C ILE A 17 3.75 -5.21 -1.43
N PRO A 18 5.04 -4.85 -1.53
CA PRO A 18 6.10 -5.59 -0.85
C PRO A 18 5.93 -5.58 0.68
N SER A 19 6.36 -6.67 1.34
CA SER A 19 6.24 -6.86 2.79
C SER A 19 6.83 -5.71 3.60
N GLN A 20 7.97 -5.17 3.18
CA GLN A 20 8.63 -4.04 3.84
C GLN A 20 7.71 -2.81 3.98
N PHE A 21 6.86 -2.52 2.99
CA PHE A 21 5.92 -1.39 3.06
C PHE A 21 4.76 -1.69 4.00
N ILE A 22 4.24 -2.91 3.95
CA ILE A 22 3.14 -3.35 4.82
C ILE A 22 3.59 -3.32 6.29
N GLN A 23 4.80 -3.78 6.58
CA GLN A 23 5.39 -3.75 7.92
C GLN A 23 5.65 -2.32 8.40
N ALA A 24 6.27 -1.47 7.56
CA ALA A 24 6.58 -0.09 7.92
C ALA A 24 5.32 0.76 8.19
N LEU A 25 4.23 0.48 7.46
CA LEU A 25 2.96 1.20 7.60
C LEU A 25 1.97 0.53 8.56
N GLY A 26 2.34 -0.61 9.16
CA GLY A 26 1.48 -1.37 10.07
C GLY A 26 0.18 -1.87 9.44
N ILE A 27 0.15 -2.08 8.11
CA ILE A 27 -1.05 -2.47 7.37
C ILE A 27 -1.33 -3.95 7.61
N LYS A 28 -2.60 -4.28 7.86
CA LYS A 28 -3.07 -5.66 8.08
C LYS A 28 -4.07 -6.08 7.00
N LYS A 29 -4.22 -7.40 6.84
CA LYS A 29 -5.25 -7.96 5.96
C LYS A 29 -6.63 -7.56 6.50
N GLY A 30 -7.47 -7.01 5.62
CA GLY A 30 -8.79 -6.50 5.97
C GLY A 30 -8.84 -4.99 6.21
N ASP A 31 -7.68 -4.31 6.26
CA ASP A 31 -7.63 -2.87 6.35
C ASP A 31 -8.21 -2.21 5.10
N THR A 32 -8.90 -1.09 5.31
CA THR A 32 -9.41 -0.25 4.22
C THR A 32 -8.39 0.81 3.84
N ALA A 33 -8.31 1.12 2.55
CA ALA A 33 -7.46 2.17 2.02
C ALA A 33 -8.26 3.09 1.10
N ASP A 34 -7.96 4.38 1.15
CA ASP A 34 -8.53 5.37 0.23
C ASP A 34 -7.73 5.37 -1.06
N VAL A 35 -8.43 5.23 -2.20
CA VAL A 35 -7.81 5.17 -3.53
C VAL A 35 -8.21 6.40 -4.33
N THR A 36 -7.22 7.21 -4.70
CA THR A 36 -7.42 8.39 -5.56
C THR A 36 -6.67 8.20 -6.87
N VAL A 37 -7.38 8.38 -8.00
CA VAL A 37 -6.82 8.24 -9.35
C VAL A 37 -6.52 9.62 -9.94
N PHE A 38 -5.26 9.87 -10.26
CA PHE A 38 -4.80 11.08 -10.94
C PHE A 38 -4.57 10.77 -12.42
N ARG A 39 -5.67 10.76 -13.19
CA ARG A 39 -5.68 10.34 -14.60
C ARG A 39 -4.65 11.09 -15.47
N HIS A 40 -4.50 12.39 -15.25
CA HIS A 40 -3.57 13.25 -16.00
C HIS A 40 -2.08 12.90 -15.78
N LYS A 41 -1.76 12.18 -14.70
CA LYS A 41 -0.40 11.71 -14.40
C LYS A 41 -0.22 10.20 -14.59
N GLY A 42 -1.30 9.47 -14.88
CA GLY A 42 -1.28 8.01 -14.86
C GLY A 42 -0.96 7.43 -13.48
N GLU A 43 -1.26 8.18 -12.40
CA GLU A 43 -0.91 7.81 -11.03
C GLU A 43 -2.15 7.33 -10.26
N VAL A 44 -1.96 6.32 -9.41
CA VAL A 44 -2.93 5.93 -8.37
C VAL A 44 -2.27 6.15 -7.02
N ARG A 45 -2.88 6.98 -6.18
CA ARG A 45 -2.45 7.16 -4.79
C ARG A 45 -3.34 6.31 -3.90
N ILE A 46 -2.71 5.46 -3.11
CA ILE A 46 -3.37 4.62 -2.11
C ILE A 46 -2.94 5.15 -0.76
N LYS A 47 -3.91 5.63 0.03
CA LYS A 47 -3.69 6.11 1.39
C LYS A 47 -4.24 5.06 2.34
N PHE A 48 -3.34 4.43 3.09
CA PHE A 48 -3.70 3.52 4.17
C PHE A 48 -3.95 4.33 5.44
N LYS A 49 -4.92 3.88 6.25
CA LYS A 49 -5.16 4.45 7.59
C LYS A 49 -4.14 3.99 8.64
N GLY A 50 -3.15 3.19 8.25
CA GLY A 50 -2.10 2.70 9.13
C GLY A 50 -1.47 3.86 9.90
N ASN A 51 -1.42 3.73 11.22
CA ASN A 51 -0.58 4.59 12.02
C ASN A 51 0.86 4.25 11.62
N LEU A 52 1.59 5.24 11.08
CA LEU A 52 3.05 5.16 11.04
C LEU A 52 3.48 4.85 12.46
N GLN A 53 3.87 3.61 12.71
CA GLN A 53 4.37 3.23 14.01
C GLN A 53 5.70 3.94 14.13
N LEU A 54 5.71 5.05 14.89
CA LEU A 54 6.93 5.74 15.25
C LEU A 54 7.83 4.69 15.87
N LEU A 55 8.97 4.42 15.24
CA LEU A 55 10.02 3.61 15.83
C LEU A 55 10.38 4.29 17.15
N LEU A 56 10.14 3.60 18.28
CA LEU A 56 10.65 4.06 19.56
C LEU A 56 12.17 4.23 19.38
N PRO A 57 12.75 5.38 19.75
CA PRO A 57 14.20 5.52 19.69
C PRO A 57 14.82 4.39 20.51
N GLU A 58 15.79 3.68 19.93
CA GLU A 58 16.55 2.66 20.65
C GLU A 58 17.17 3.34 21.87
N GLY A 59 16.58 3.12 23.03
CA GLY A 59 17.11 3.63 24.29
C GLY A 59 18.49 3.01 24.51
N LYS A 60 19.52 3.85 24.42
CA LYS A 60 20.81 3.62 25.05
C LYS A 60 20.94 4.60 26.20
#